data_AF-A0A109BCG3-F1
#
_entry.id   AF-A0A109BCG3-F1
#
_cell.length_a   1.000
_cell.length_b   1.000
_cell.length_c   1.000
_cell.angle_alpha   90.00
_cell.angle_beta   90.00
_cell.angle_gamma   90.00
#
_symmetry.space_group_name_H-M   'P 1'
#
loop_
_entity.id
_entity.type
_entity.pdbx_description
1 polymer ?
#
loop_
_entity_poly.entity_id
_entity_poly.type
_entity_poly.pdbx_seq_one_letter_code
_entity_poly.pdbx_strand_id
1 'polypeptide(L)' 'MIVSEAFAGKSRIERHRIVNDVVRDELRDGVHALAIKALAPGEPV' A
#
# COMPACT_ATOMS: atom_id res chain seq x y z
N MET A 1 -3.19 -2.56 -7.26
CA MET A 1 -3.57 -1.14 -7.05
C MET A 1 -4.66 -1.10 -6.00
N ILE A 2 -4.58 -0.18 -5.06
CA ILE A 2 -5.50 -0.07 -3.91
C ILE A 2 -5.96 1.39 -3.85
N VAL A 3 -7.27 1.60 -3.76
CA VAL A 3 -7.88 2.92 -3.53
C VAL A 3 -8.57 2.91 -2.18
N SER A 4 -8.19 3.82 -1.28
CA SER A 4 -8.74 3.86 0.09
C SER A 4 -8.56 5.24 0.73
N GLU A 5 -9.56 5.67 1.49
CA GLU A 5 -9.49 6.90 2.32
C GLU A 5 -8.33 6.86 3.33
N ALA A 6 -7.86 5.67 3.72
CA ALA A 6 -6.72 5.51 4.62
C ALA A 6 -5.40 6.11 4.07
N PHE A 7 -5.34 6.41 2.77
CA PHE A 7 -4.19 6.99 2.10
C PHE A 7 -4.26 8.52 1.97
N ALA A 8 -5.40 9.13 2.30
CA ALA A 8 -5.60 10.58 2.21
C ALA A 8 -4.59 11.33 3.09
N GLY A 9 -3.93 12.35 2.53
CA GLY A 9 -2.92 13.15 3.22
C GLY A 9 -1.63 12.43 3.59
N LYS A 10 -1.48 11.14 3.24
CA LYS A 10 -0.25 10.36 3.47
C LYS A 10 0.73 10.51 2.33
N SER A 11 2.01 10.65 2.65
CA SER A 11 3.09 10.54 1.69
C SER A 11 3.15 9.13 1.08
N ARG A 12 3.79 9.01 -0.09
CA ARG A 12 3.99 7.72 -0.76
C ARG A 12 4.64 6.68 0.15
N ILE A 13 5.64 7.07 0.96
CA ILE A 13 6.33 6.16 1.87
C ILE A 13 5.41 5.66 2.98
N GLU A 14 4.62 6.55 3.59
CA GLU A 14 3.64 6.17 4.62
C GLU A 14 2.62 5.17 4.08
N ARG A 15 2.10 5.39 2.86
CA ARG A 15 1.18 4.46 2.21
C ARG A 15 1.81 3.08 1.99
N HIS A 16 3.06 3.04 1.55
CA HIS A 16 3.79 1.78 1.39
C HIS A 16 4.02 1.06 2.73
N ARG A 17 4.32 1.81 3.81
CA ARG A 17 4.44 1.23 5.15
C ARG A 17 3.14 0.60 5.62
N ILE A 18 2.02 1.31 5.47
CA ILE A 18 0.68 0.79 5.81
C ILE A 18 0.42 -0.53 5.07
N VAL A 19 0.66 -0.58 3.76
CA VAL A 19 0.43 -1.79 2.97
C VAL A 19 1.37 -2.92 3.41
N ASN A 20 2.66 -2.66 3.58
CA ASN A 20 3.64 -3.66 3.99
C ASN A 20 3.38 -4.20 5.40
N ASP A 21 2.82 -3.38 6.31
CA ASP A 21 2.45 -3.84 7.65
C ASP A 21 1.29 -4.83 7.59
N VAL A 22 0.33 -4.63 6.68
CA VAL A 22 -0.82 -5.53 6.48
C VAL A 22 -0.39 -6.86 5.87
N VAL A 23 0.53 -6.86 4.88
CA VAL A 23 0.93 -8.07 4.15
C VAL A 23 2.25 -8.68 4.64
N ARG A 24 2.66 -8.33 5.87
CA ARG A 24 3.98 -8.65 6.41
C ARG A 24 4.23 -10.15 6.45
N ASP A 25 3.23 -10.93 6.84
CA ASP A 25 3.37 -12.36 7.05
C ASP A 25 3.38 -13.09 5.70
N GLU A 26 2.58 -12.66 4.73
CA GLU A 26 2.58 -13.19 3.36
C GLU A 26 3.93 -12.95 2.65
N LEU A 27 4.55 -11.78 2.88
CA LEU A 27 5.89 -11.48 2.37
C LEU A 27 6.99 -12.31 3.05
N ARG A 28 6.76 -12.80 4.28
CA ARG A 28 7.68 -13.70 4.96
C ARG A 28 7.51 -15.15 4.50
N ASP A 29 6.28 -15.56 4.24
CA ASP A 29 5.92 -16.97 4.09
C ASP A 29 5.91 -17.46 2.64
N GLY A 30 5.98 -16.58 1.63
CA GLY A 30 6.15 -17.05 0.24
C GLY A 30 5.98 -16.05 -0.89
N VAL A 31 5.49 -14.83 -0.63
CA VAL A 31 5.39 -13.81 -1.68
C VAL A 31 6.78 -13.21 -1.92
N HIS A 32 7.32 -13.45 -3.12
CA HIS A 32 8.68 -13.01 -3.47
C HIS A 32 8.80 -11.48 -3.60
N ALA A 33 7.77 -10.81 -4.16
CA ALA A 33 7.73 -9.37 -4.30
C ALA A 33 6.30 -8.86 -4.51
N LEU A 34 6.04 -7.62 -4.09
CA LEU A 34 4.77 -6.92 -4.28
C LEU A 34 5.00 -5.50 -4.80
N ALA A 35 4.39 -5.17 -5.94
CA ALA A 35 4.34 -3.80 -6.44
C ALA A 35 3.16 -3.04 -5.80
N ILE A 36 3.45 -1.96 -5.07
CA ILE A 36 2.44 -1.16 -4.37
C ILE A 36 2.09 0.07 -5.19
N LYS A 37 0.79 0.21 -5.50
CA LYS A 37 0.17 1.44 -6.01
C LYS A 37 -1.04 1.75 -5.13
N ALA A 38 -0.90 2.77 -4.27
CA ALA A 38 -1.86 3.13 -3.23
C ALA A 38 -2.30 4.60 -3.40
N LEU A 39 -3.60 4.80 -3.62
CA LEU A 39 -4.21 6.08 -3.96
C LEU A 39 -5.37 6.41 -3.01
N ALA A 40 -5.51 7.67 -2.63
CA ALA A 40 -6.76 8.14 -2.03
C ALA A 40 -7.84 8.28 -3.12
N PRO A 41 -9.14 8.19 -2.77
CA PRO A 41 -10.21 8.43 -3.73
C PRO A 41 -10.06 9.80 -4.41
N GLY A 42 -10.20 9.81 -5.74
CA GLY A 42 -10.07 11.03 -6.55
C GLY A 42 -8.64 11.41 -6.96
N GLU A 43 -7.61 10.70 -6.50
CA GLU A 43 -6.25 10.90 -7.00
C GLU A 43 -6.04 10.29 -8.39
N PRO A 44 -5.22 10.93 -9.26
CA PRO A 44 -4.93 10.40 -10.57
C PRO A 44 -4.10 9.10 -10.50
N VAL A 45 -4.37 8.21 -11.47
CA VAL A 45 -3.73 6.90 -11.62
C VAL A 45 -2.41 7.04 -12.36
#